data_AF-A0A3C1HC52-F1
#
_entry.id   AF-A0A3C1HC52-F1
#
_cell.length_a   1.000
_cell.length_b   1.000
_cell.length_c   1.000
_cell.angle_alpha   90.00
_cell.angle_beta   90.00
_cell.angle_gamma   90.00
#
_symmetry.space_group_name_H-M   'P 1'
#
loop_
_entity.id
_entity.type
_entity.pdbx_description
1 polymer ?
#
loop_
_entity_poly.entity_id
_entity_poly.type
_entity_poly.pdbx_seq_one_letter_code
_entity_poly.pdbx_strand_id
1 'polypeptide(L)'
;MTFLDNGEVRIGMDLALGGAVTHLSSRDRPANLINSADLGRQIQMSHYSGPWPFEPDGKKPDPAWAGLGWNPIQTGDCKGNPSRVLEHRNTGGELYIRCIPMQWPLNNVPGDCVFETWTTLEGPLVHMRFRCTSQRSDHTAYRASPQELPAVYTVSTLWRLMSYTGEKPFTGAALTHVTNNWHAPWPWTRFTATENWAALVGDDGWGLGVFKEDTTEFHGGIHGDGRSSNPKAGSTAYVAPIHRENFDHNIVYDHETTLMVGRLEDLRLRFNGLARKSPPAWQFTTNRQHWTLHHAQDEGFPLQGEWRVVFGVQKPRLEGPAQCWRAEQAGTVLLELRHQGKPSRARLSWKRLGEEEAAAPQHIDFDLAPTDTAKEYRVDLSSSPGYRGLITGLTFEPIAEPQPGGRISIRSISLVAGR
;
A
#
# COMPACT_ATOMS: atom_id res chain seq x y z
N MET A 1 -20.50 -13.02 13.67
CA MET A 1 -20.43 -11.54 13.58
C MET A 1 -20.14 -10.90 14.92
N THR A 2 -19.25 -9.93 14.95
CA THR A 2 -19.03 -8.96 16.03
C THR A 2 -19.12 -7.55 15.45
N PHE A 3 -19.53 -6.55 16.22
CA PHE A 3 -19.79 -5.20 15.72
C PHE A 3 -19.16 -4.11 16.60
N LEU A 4 -18.78 -3.01 15.98
CA LEU A 4 -18.70 -1.70 16.62
C LEU A 4 -19.76 -0.78 16.02
N ASP A 5 -20.37 0.03 16.86
CA ASP A 5 -21.41 0.99 16.49
C ASP A 5 -21.30 2.19 17.46
N ASN A 6 -21.13 3.39 16.91
CA ASN A 6 -21.09 4.63 17.68
C ASN A 6 -22.33 5.52 17.47
N GLY A 7 -23.38 4.99 16.83
CA GLY A 7 -24.60 5.72 16.47
C GLY A 7 -24.52 6.52 15.18
N GLU A 8 -23.34 6.67 14.56
CA GLU A 8 -23.15 7.30 13.24
C GLU A 8 -22.77 6.28 12.17
N VAL A 9 -21.82 5.41 12.50
CA VAL A 9 -21.34 4.32 11.63
C VAL A 9 -21.36 3.00 12.39
N ARG A 10 -21.70 1.93 11.68
CA ARG A 10 -21.69 0.56 12.19
C ARG A 10 -20.85 -0.32 11.29
N ILE A 11 -19.83 -0.96 11.87
CA ILE A 11 -18.94 -1.90 11.20
C ILE A 11 -19.08 -3.28 11.83
N GLY A 12 -19.20 -4.31 10.98
CA GLY A 12 -19.36 -5.69 11.39
C GLY A 12 -18.32 -6.60 10.76
N MET A 13 -17.69 -7.40 11.61
CA MET A 13 -16.66 -8.37 11.23
C MET A 13 -17.15 -9.79 11.46
N ASP A 14 -16.88 -10.68 10.51
CA ASP A 14 -17.33 -12.07 10.59
C ASP A 14 -16.25 -13.00 11.13
N LEU A 15 -16.40 -13.41 12.39
CA LEU A 15 -15.49 -14.34 13.05
C LEU A 15 -15.43 -15.72 12.38
N ALA A 16 -16.44 -16.09 11.57
CA ALA A 16 -16.40 -17.31 10.78
C ALA A 16 -15.52 -17.19 9.53
N LEU A 17 -15.10 -15.97 9.15
CA LEU A 17 -14.35 -15.64 7.95
C LEU A 17 -13.07 -14.86 8.30
N GLY A 18 -12.27 -15.39 9.22
CA GLY A 18 -11.04 -14.74 9.70
C GLY A 18 -11.23 -13.35 10.32
N GLY A 19 -12.46 -12.95 10.62
CA GLY A 19 -12.80 -11.63 11.13
C GLY A 19 -12.69 -10.50 10.10
N ALA A 20 -12.80 -10.80 8.81
CA ALA A 20 -12.88 -9.76 7.79
C ALA A 20 -14.15 -8.91 7.95
N VAL A 21 -14.13 -7.66 7.46
CA VAL A 21 -15.32 -6.82 7.47
C VAL A 21 -16.28 -7.30 6.40
N THR A 22 -17.47 -7.70 6.81
CA THR A 22 -18.56 -8.14 5.92
C THR A 22 -19.78 -7.23 6.02
N HIS A 23 -19.77 -6.28 6.96
CA HIS A 23 -20.82 -5.28 7.12
C HIS A 23 -20.23 -3.89 7.37
N LEU A 24 -20.70 -2.91 6.62
CA LEU A 24 -20.48 -1.49 6.91
C LEU A 24 -21.74 -0.73 6.52
N SER A 25 -22.22 0.15 7.38
CA SER A 25 -23.40 0.98 7.15
C SER A 25 -23.31 2.28 7.95
N SER A 26 -24.16 3.26 7.62
CA SER A 26 -24.31 4.48 8.40
C SER A 26 -25.68 4.53 9.07
N ARG A 27 -25.87 5.45 10.02
CA ARG A 27 -27.18 5.78 10.59
C ARG A 27 -28.21 6.14 9.52
N ASP A 28 -27.82 6.98 8.57
CA ASP A 28 -28.76 7.53 7.57
C ASP A 28 -29.07 6.53 6.44
N ARG A 29 -28.17 5.55 6.24
CA ARG A 29 -28.35 4.43 5.29
C ARG A 29 -27.90 3.12 5.94
N PRO A 30 -28.83 2.38 6.57
CA PRO A 30 -28.52 1.18 7.35
C PRO A 30 -28.28 -0.07 6.50
N ALA A 31 -28.44 0.02 5.17
CA ALA A 31 -28.13 -1.07 4.26
C ALA A 31 -26.62 -1.36 4.24
N ASN A 32 -26.25 -2.63 4.15
CA ASN A 32 -24.85 -3.05 4.07
C ASN A 32 -24.22 -2.61 2.74
N LEU A 33 -23.05 -1.98 2.82
CA LEU A 33 -22.28 -1.52 1.67
C LEU A 33 -21.28 -2.54 1.15
N ILE A 34 -20.96 -3.58 1.93
CA ILE A 34 -19.86 -4.51 1.61
C ILE A 34 -20.37 -5.62 0.71
N ASN A 35 -19.68 -5.86 -0.41
CA ASN A 35 -19.91 -7.07 -1.19
C ASN A 35 -19.23 -8.24 -0.47
N SER A 36 -19.85 -9.42 -0.48
CA SER A 36 -19.37 -10.65 0.13
C SER A 36 -19.90 -11.87 -0.64
N ALA A 37 -19.85 -11.80 -1.97
CA ALA A 37 -20.34 -12.86 -2.86
C ALA A 37 -19.51 -14.16 -2.77
N ASP A 38 -18.22 -14.03 -2.49
CA ASP A 38 -17.27 -15.12 -2.27
C ASP A 38 -16.29 -14.73 -1.14
N LEU A 39 -15.24 -15.54 -0.90
CA LEU A 39 -14.22 -15.27 0.12
C LEU A 39 -13.09 -14.32 -0.36
N GLY A 40 -13.14 -13.86 -1.61
CA GLY A 40 -12.17 -12.92 -2.16
C GLY A 40 -12.64 -11.46 -2.08
N ARG A 41 -13.87 -11.20 -1.62
CA ARG A 41 -14.53 -9.89 -1.70
C ARG A 41 -15.04 -9.43 -0.35
N GLN A 42 -14.27 -8.65 0.40
CA GLN A 42 -14.64 -8.08 1.70
C GLN A 42 -13.85 -6.77 1.89
N ILE A 43 -13.81 -6.20 3.10
CA ILE A 43 -12.63 -5.42 3.50
C ILE A 43 -11.64 -6.37 4.19
N GLN A 44 -10.50 -6.62 3.56
CA GLN A 44 -9.54 -7.62 4.01
C GLN A 44 -8.08 -7.32 3.62
N MET A 45 -7.15 -7.79 4.46
CA MET A 45 -5.74 -7.89 4.08
C MET A 45 -5.54 -8.95 2.99
N SER A 46 -4.70 -8.61 2.03
CA SER A 46 -4.26 -9.48 0.94
C SER A 46 -2.85 -9.07 0.54
N HIS A 47 -1.90 -9.97 0.77
CA HIS A 47 -0.47 -9.71 0.58
C HIS A 47 0.09 -10.60 -0.51
N TYR A 48 1.16 -10.17 -1.17
CA TYR A 48 1.72 -10.84 -2.34
C TYR A 48 3.23 -10.98 -2.21
N SER A 49 3.74 -12.18 -2.47
CA SER A 49 5.17 -12.45 -2.57
C SER A 49 5.40 -13.67 -3.47
N GLY A 50 6.67 -13.98 -3.72
CA GLY A 50 7.02 -15.21 -4.43
C GLY A 50 6.99 -16.43 -3.51
N PRO A 51 7.18 -17.63 -4.06
CA PRO A 51 7.41 -17.92 -5.48
C PRO A 51 6.15 -17.80 -6.36
N TRP A 52 6.34 -17.73 -7.68
CA TRP A 52 5.28 -17.69 -8.70
C TRP A 52 5.49 -18.84 -9.71
N PRO A 53 4.65 -19.89 -9.73
CA PRO A 53 3.57 -20.16 -8.77
C PRO A 53 4.09 -20.53 -7.37
N PHE A 54 3.23 -20.41 -6.36
CA PHE A 54 3.49 -20.95 -5.01
C PHE A 54 2.87 -22.34 -4.89
N GLU A 55 3.72 -23.35 -4.69
CA GLU A 55 3.34 -24.77 -4.71
C GLU A 55 3.86 -25.52 -3.47
N PRO A 56 3.34 -25.22 -2.27
CA PRO A 56 3.74 -25.89 -1.04
C PRO A 56 3.26 -27.35 -1.06
N ASP A 57 4.11 -28.27 -0.59
CA ASP A 57 3.79 -29.69 -0.41
C ASP A 57 3.16 -30.38 -1.64
N GLY A 58 3.58 -29.95 -2.84
CA GLY A 58 3.06 -30.48 -4.11
C GLY A 58 1.64 -30.04 -4.47
N LYS A 59 1.01 -29.16 -3.68
CA LYS A 59 -0.29 -28.57 -4.02
C LYS A 59 -0.12 -27.55 -5.15
N LYS A 60 -1.03 -27.62 -6.13
CA LYS A 60 -1.06 -26.71 -7.28
C LYS A 60 -2.08 -25.60 -7.07
N PRO A 61 -1.78 -24.34 -7.45
CA PRO A 61 -2.76 -23.27 -7.42
C PRO A 61 -3.87 -23.50 -8.46
N ASP A 62 -5.03 -22.91 -8.22
CA ASP A 62 -6.07 -22.77 -9.23
C ASP A 62 -5.49 -22.03 -10.45
N PRO A 63 -5.69 -22.55 -11.69
CA PRO A 63 -5.14 -21.93 -12.89
C PRO A 63 -5.51 -20.46 -13.09
N ALA A 64 -6.69 -20.03 -12.61
CA ALA A 64 -7.12 -18.63 -12.72
C ALA A 64 -6.26 -17.68 -11.87
N TRP A 65 -5.60 -18.21 -10.83
CA TRP A 65 -4.90 -17.44 -9.79
C TRP A 65 -3.41 -17.82 -9.66
N ALA A 66 -2.90 -18.70 -10.52
CA ALA A 66 -1.53 -19.21 -10.45
C ALA A 66 -0.45 -18.11 -10.54
N GLY A 67 -0.78 -16.98 -11.18
CA GLY A 67 0.11 -15.82 -11.31
C GLY A 67 0.25 -14.97 -10.05
N LEU A 68 -0.53 -15.21 -8.99
CA LEU A 68 -0.49 -14.40 -7.76
C LEU A 68 0.67 -14.78 -6.82
N GLY A 69 1.14 -16.02 -6.90
CA GLY A 69 2.23 -16.54 -6.06
C GLY A 69 1.79 -16.81 -4.63
N TRP A 70 2.64 -16.47 -3.66
CA TRP A 70 2.29 -16.50 -2.23
C TRP A 70 1.30 -15.37 -1.98
N ASN A 71 0.04 -15.71 -1.67
CA ASN A 71 -1.04 -14.76 -1.51
C ASN A 71 -2.01 -15.15 -0.38
N PRO A 72 -1.62 -14.94 0.90
CA PRO A 72 -2.55 -15.09 2.01
C PRO A 72 -3.56 -13.94 2.02
N ILE A 73 -4.84 -14.29 2.17
CA ILE A 73 -5.93 -13.33 2.34
C ILE A 73 -6.74 -13.63 3.61
N GLN A 74 -7.33 -12.58 4.20
CA GLN A 74 -7.91 -12.66 5.55
C GLN A 74 -9.18 -13.52 5.64
N THR A 75 -9.98 -13.61 4.57
CA THR A 75 -11.32 -14.21 4.63
C THR A 75 -11.30 -15.72 4.41
N GLY A 76 -10.55 -16.19 3.41
CA GLY A 76 -10.46 -17.61 3.04
C GLY A 76 -9.93 -17.83 1.62
N ASP A 77 -9.94 -19.07 1.13
CA ASP A 77 -9.42 -19.40 -0.20
C ASP A 77 -10.50 -19.46 -1.30
N CYS A 78 -10.06 -19.56 -2.56
CA CYS A 78 -10.94 -19.61 -3.72
C CYS A 78 -11.78 -20.91 -3.82
N LYS A 79 -11.55 -21.88 -2.92
CA LYS A 79 -12.30 -23.13 -2.80
C LYS A 79 -13.31 -23.11 -1.65
N GLY A 80 -13.44 -21.97 -0.97
CA GLY A 80 -14.45 -21.77 0.06
C GLY A 80 -14.01 -22.23 1.45
N ASN A 81 -12.72 -22.47 1.69
CA ASN A 81 -12.23 -22.74 3.05
C ASN A 81 -11.94 -21.41 3.77
N PRO A 82 -12.63 -21.10 4.89
CA PRO A 82 -12.46 -19.84 5.58
C PRO A 82 -11.19 -19.81 6.44
N SER A 83 -10.67 -18.61 6.65
CA SER A 83 -9.59 -18.34 7.60
C SER A 83 -10.03 -18.50 9.05
N ARG A 84 -9.09 -18.88 9.93
CA ARG A 84 -9.37 -19.22 11.33
C ARG A 84 -9.03 -18.07 12.26
N VAL A 85 -10.02 -17.56 12.98
CA VAL A 85 -9.79 -16.63 14.09
C VAL A 85 -9.09 -17.36 15.25
N LEU A 86 -8.01 -16.75 15.75
CA LEU A 86 -7.24 -17.20 16.90
C LEU A 86 -7.65 -16.45 18.17
N GLU A 87 -7.91 -15.15 18.02
CA GLU A 87 -8.26 -14.28 19.13
C GLU A 87 -9.23 -13.19 18.65
N HIS A 88 -10.18 -12.84 19.52
CA HIS A 88 -11.12 -11.75 19.32
C HIS A 88 -11.33 -11.03 20.65
N ARG A 89 -11.27 -9.69 20.63
CA ARG A 89 -11.63 -8.83 21.76
C ARG A 89 -12.48 -7.68 21.25
N ASN A 90 -13.55 -7.35 21.96
CA ASN A 90 -14.40 -6.20 21.66
C ASN A 90 -14.76 -5.50 22.97
N THR A 91 -14.31 -4.26 23.12
CA THR A 91 -14.53 -3.45 24.33
C THR A 91 -15.69 -2.46 24.18
N GLY A 92 -16.34 -2.44 23.01
CA GLY A 92 -17.30 -1.40 22.61
C GLY A 92 -16.64 -0.13 22.06
N GLY A 93 -15.39 0.17 22.45
CA GLY A 93 -14.60 1.28 21.90
C GLY A 93 -13.52 0.84 20.90
N GLU A 94 -13.03 -0.39 21.02
CA GLU A 94 -12.07 -1.02 20.11
C GLU A 94 -12.49 -2.47 19.85
N LEU A 95 -12.29 -2.91 18.60
CA LEU A 95 -12.45 -4.28 18.17
C LEU A 95 -11.13 -4.79 17.61
N TYR A 96 -10.60 -5.83 18.26
CA TYR A 96 -9.37 -6.51 17.88
C TYR A 96 -9.67 -7.93 17.37
N ILE A 97 -9.02 -8.30 16.28
CA ILE A 97 -9.07 -9.66 15.71
C ILE A 97 -7.66 -10.11 15.36
N ARG A 98 -7.37 -11.37 15.65
CA ARG A 98 -6.19 -12.10 15.19
C ARG A 98 -6.62 -13.37 14.48
N CYS A 99 -6.12 -13.64 13.28
CA CYS A 99 -6.43 -14.85 12.52
C CYS A 99 -5.20 -15.45 11.82
N ILE A 100 -5.36 -16.70 11.38
CA ILE A 100 -4.50 -17.33 10.38
C ILE A 100 -5.22 -17.19 9.02
N PRO A 101 -4.65 -16.45 8.06
CA PRO A 101 -5.23 -16.31 6.73
C PRO A 101 -5.12 -17.61 5.93
N MET A 102 -5.79 -17.67 4.78
CA MET A 102 -5.66 -18.78 3.82
C MET A 102 -4.97 -18.29 2.54
N GLN A 103 -4.19 -19.16 1.91
CA GLN A 103 -3.60 -18.90 0.61
C GLN A 103 -4.69 -18.93 -0.47
N TRP A 104 -5.02 -17.77 -1.03
CA TRP A 104 -6.15 -17.63 -1.96
C TRP A 104 -6.12 -18.63 -3.14
N PRO A 105 -4.99 -18.81 -3.86
CA PRO A 105 -4.97 -19.67 -5.03
C PRO A 105 -5.05 -21.16 -4.71
N LEU A 106 -4.89 -21.58 -3.45
CA LEU A 106 -4.71 -22.98 -3.07
C LEU A 106 -5.96 -23.55 -2.37
N ASN A 107 -6.08 -24.87 -2.36
CA ASN A 107 -7.15 -25.55 -1.64
C ASN A 107 -6.72 -25.90 -0.21
N ASN A 108 -7.32 -25.21 0.76
CA ASN A 108 -7.19 -25.44 2.19
C ASN A 108 -5.72 -25.43 2.64
N VAL A 109 -5.01 -24.35 2.31
CA VAL A 109 -3.63 -24.10 2.73
C VAL A 109 -3.60 -22.83 3.58
N PRO A 110 -3.36 -22.94 4.89
CA PRO A 110 -3.14 -21.78 5.75
C PRO A 110 -1.93 -20.96 5.29
N GLY A 111 -1.97 -19.65 5.52
CA GLY A 111 -0.80 -18.80 5.33
C GLY A 111 0.22 -19.00 6.44
N ASP A 112 1.51 -18.89 6.11
CA ASP A 112 2.62 -18.91 7.07
C ASP A 112 2.82 -17.54 7.72
N CYS A 113 1.71 -16.94 8.16
CA CYS A 113 1.67 -15.62 8.77
C CYS A 113 0.45 -15.50 9.70
N VAL A 114 0.47 -14.47 10.52
CA VAL A 114 -0.67 -14.08 11.37
C VAL A 114 -1.12 -12.70 10.97
N PHE A 115 -2.43 -12.53 10.83
CA PHE A 115 -3.08 -11.27 10.55
C PHE A 115 -3.73 -10.74 11.81
N GLU A 116 -3.51 -9.47 12.11
CA GLU A 116 -4.13 -8.75 13.22
C GLU A 116 -4.78 -7.46 12.72
N THR A 117 -5.93 -7.13 13.31
CA THR A 117 -6.65 -5.88 13.04
C THR A 117 -7.10 -5.25 14.33
N TRP A 118 -7.00 -3.92 14.43
CA TRP A 118 -7.56 -3.10 15.49
C TRP A 118 -8.44 -2.05 14.85
N THR A 119 -9.69 -1.94 15.29
CA THR A 119 -10.67 -1.01 14.73
C THR A 119 -11.28 -0.15 15.80
N THR A 120 -11.35 1.15 15.56
CA THR A 120 -12.02 2.14 16.39
C THR A 120 -12.91 3.04 15.53
N LEU A 121 -13.89 3.70 16.16
CA LEU A 121 -14.83 4.59 15.50
C LEU A 121 -14.74 6.01 16.08
N GLU A 122 -14.70 7.03 15.24
CA GLU A 122 -14.72 8.45 15.63
C GLU A 122 -15.67 9.24 14.71
N GLY A 123 -16.85 9.59 15.21
CA GLY A 123 -17.91 10.16 14.36
C GLY A 123 -18.18 9.26 13.14
N PRO A 124 -18.08 9.75 11.90
CA PRO A 124 -18.29 8.94 10.69
C PRO A 124 -17.03 8.16 10.24
N LEU A 125 -15.91 8.29 10.94
CA LEU A 125 -14.64 7.65 10.60
C LEU A 125 -14.54 6.26 11.23
N VAL A 126 -14.00 5.33 10.44
CA VAL A 126 -13.54 4.02 10.89
C VAL A 126 -12.02 4.02 10.77
N HIS A 127 -11.30 3.96 11.89
CA HIS A 127 -9.86 3.82 11.89
C HIS A 127 -9.51 2.34 12.01
N MET A 128 -8.71 1.85 11.07
CA MET A 128 -8.27 0.46 11.05
C MET A 128 -6.75 0.40 11.01
N ARG A 129 -6.16 -0.24 12.01
CA ARG A 129 -4.76 -0.65 12.02
C ARG A 129 -4.68 -2.13 11.70
N PHE A 130 -3.70 -2.50 10.89
CA PHE A 130 -3.47 -3.84 10.41
C PHE A 130 -2.02 -4.25 10.69
N ARG A 131 -1.81 -5.54 10.96
CA ARG A 131 -0.49 -6.14 11.05
C ARG A 131 -0.49 -7.52 10.41
N CYS A 132 0.46 -7.74 9.51
CA CYS A 132 0.86 -9.08 9.09
C CYS A 132 2.20 -9.43 9.75
N THR A 133 2.26 -10.51 10.51
CA THR A 133 3.51 -11.08 11.02
C THR A 133 3.84 -12.34 10.21
N SER A 134 4.78 -12.21 9.27
CA SER A 134 5.25 -13.32 8.44
C SER A 134 6.19 -14.24 9.21
N GLN A 135 6.05 -15.55 9.01
CA GLN A 135 6.85 -16.60 9.64
C GLN A 135 7.19 -17.69 8.62
N ARG A 136 7.53 -17.28 7.39
CA ARG A 136 7.81 -18.20 6.29
C ARG A 136 9.13 -18.93 6.54
N SER A 137 9.14 -20.24 6.30
CA SER A 137 10.35 -21.08 6.32
C SER A 137 11.24 -20.86 5.09
N ASP A 138 10.66 -20.38 4.00
CA ASP A 138 11.38 -19.99 2.79
C ASP A 138 11.97 -18.58 2.95
N HIS A 139 13.30 -18.51 2.97
CA HIS A 139 14.07 -17.29 3.17
C HIS A 139 14.54 -16.65 1.84
N THR A 140 14.01 -17.10 0.71
CA THR A 140 14.37 -16.53 -0.60
C THR A 140 13.98 -15.06 -0.67
N ALA A 141 14.92 -14.20 -1.09
CA ALA A 141 14.64 -12.79 -1.33
C ALA A 141 13.87 -12.61 -2.64
N TYR A 142 12.56 -12.38 -2.54
CA TYR A 142 11.70 -12.12 -3.69
C TYR A 142 11.66 -10.64 -4.07
N ARG A 143 11.32 -10.38 -5.33
CA ARG A 143 11.10 -9.01 -5.84
C ARG A 143 9.96 -8.33 -5.08
N ALA A 144 10.00 -7.00 -5.04
CA ALA A 144 8.94 -6.21 -4.48
C ALA A 144 7.62 -6.38 -5.25
N SER A 145 6.53 -6.60 -4.50
CA SER A 145 5.18 -6.84 -5.04
C SER A 145 4.19 -5.82 -4.49
N PRO A 146 3.15 -5.44 -5.25
CA PRO A 146 2.09 -4.59 -4.74
C PRO A 146 1.32 -5.31 -3.63
N GLN A 147 1.09 -4.64 -2.51
CA GLN A 147 0.32 -5.13 -1.36
C GLN A 147 -1.00 -4.36 -1.29
N GLU A 148 -2.12 -5.04 -1.00
CA GLU A 148 -3.44 -4.40 -0.83
C GLU A 148 -3.65 -4.03 0.64
N LEU A 149 -3.88 -2.73 0.93
CA LEU A 149 -3.72 -2.19 2.28
C LEU A 149 -4.92 -1.41 2.85
N PRO A 150 -6.13 -1.99 3.02
CA PRO A 150 -6.59 -3.32 2.60
C PRO A 150 -7.27 -3.28 1.22
N ALA A 151 -7.67 -4.45 0.69
CA ALA A 151 -8.66 -4.52 -0.37
C ALA A 151 -10.05 -4.13 0.19
N VAL A 152 -10.79 -3.28 -0.52
CA VAL A 152 -12.15 -2.85 -0.15
C VAL A 152 -13.11 -3.16 -1.29
N TYR A 153 -14.03 -4.11 -1.05
CA TYR A 153 -15.09 -4.45 -1.99
C TYR A 153 -16.46 -3.97 -1.50
N THR A 154 -17.16 -3.23 -2.36
CA THR A 154 -18.51 -2.74 -2.07
C THR A 154 -19.54 -3.28 -3.04
N VAL A 155 -20.81 -3.21 -2.65
CA VAL A 155 -21.95 -3.45 -3.53
C VAL A 155 -21.85 -2.63 -4.82
N SER A 156 -22.30 -3.19 -5.94
CA SER A 156 -22.13 -2.60 -7.27
C SER A 156 -23.01 -1.38 -7.54
N THR A 157 -23.88 -0.98 -6.60
CA THR A 157 -24.54 0.33 -6.66
C THR A 157 -23.58 1.49 -6.36
N LEU A 158 -22.45 1.23 -5.66
CA LEU A 158 -21.39 2.21 -5.41
C LEU A 158 -20.33 2.17 -6.53
N TRP A 159 -20.79 2.29 -7.78
CA TRP A 159 -19.99 1.97 -8.97
C TRP A 159 -19.03 3.08 -9.40
N ARG A 160 -19.20 4.31 -8.92
CA ARG A 160 -18.39 5.45 -9.32
C ARG A 160 -17.14 5.50 -8.46
N LEU A 161 -16.00 5.12 -9.03
CA LEU A 161 -14.69 5.28 -8.39
C LEU A 161 -14.20 6.71 -8.58
N MET A 162 -14.21 7.49 -7.50
CA MET A 162 -13.91 8.92 -7.51
C MET A 162 -12.62 9.21 -6.74
N SER A 163 -11.73 10.03 -7.32
CA SER A 163 -10.54 10.54 -6.64
C SER A 163 -10.08 11.84 -7.30
N TYR A 164 -9.23 12.61 -6.63
CA TYR A 164 -8.48 13.66 -7.30
C TYR A 164 -7.17 13.07 -7.85
N THR A 165 -7.02 13.08 -9.18
CA THR A 165 -5.85 12.53 -9.89
C THR A 165 -5.03 13.60 -10.59
N GLY A 166 -5.29 14.87 -10.29
CA GLY A 166 -4.70 16.01 -10.97
C GLY A 166 -3.42 16.50 -10.31
N GLU A 167 -2.76 17.43 -10.98
CA GLU A 167 -1.47 17.97 -10.54
C GLU A 167 -1.59 18.98 -9.41
N LYS A 168 -2.79 19.41 -8.98
CA LYS A 168 -3.00 20.46 -7.97
C LYS A 168 -3.79 19.96 -6.76
N PRO A 169 -3.22 19.01 -5.98
CA PRO A 169 -3.93 18.43 -4.86
C PRO A 169 -4.26 19.48 -3.80
N PHE A 170 -5.36 19.27 -3.09
CA PHE A 170 -5.85 20.10 -1.99
C PHE A 170 -6.32 21.51 -2.40
N THR A 171 -6.57 21.75 -3.68
CA THR A 171 -7.08 23.04 -4.20
C THR A 171 -8.59 23.07 -4.42
N GLY A 172 -9.29 21.96 -4.21
CA GLY A 172 -10.71 21.82 -4.52
C GLY A 172 -11.01 21.66 -6.02
N ALA A 173 -9.98 21.49 -6.87
CA ALA A 173 -10.14 21.21 -8.30
C ALA A 173 -10.99 19.94 -8.56
N ALA A 174 -11.58 19.85 -9.76
CA ALA A 174 -12.54 18.80 -10.11
C ALA A 174 -12.00 17.38 -9.88
N LEU A 175 -12.87 16.50 -9.38
CA LEU A 175 -12.58 15.08 -9.20
C LEU A 175 -12.65 14.34 -10.53
N THR A 176 -11.89 13.26 -10.62
CA THR A 176 -11.90 12.31 -11.73
C THR A 176 -12.79 11.13 -11.35
N HIS A 177 -13.66 10.72 -12.28
CA HIS A 177 -14.25 9.39 -12.25
C HIS A 177 -13.28 8.42 -12.94
N VAL A 178 -12.62 7.59 -12.15
CA VAL A 178 -11.62 6.63 -12.62
C VAL A 178 -12.34 5.41 -13.19
N THR A 179 -12.05 5.08 -14.45
CA THR A 179 -12.70 3.97 -15.16
C THR A 179 -11.73 2.82 -15.44
N ASN A 180 -12.26 1.61 -15.51
CA ASN A 180 -11.53 0.40 -15.86
C ASN A 180 -12.24 -0.38 -16.98
N ASN A 181 -11.54 -1.37 -17.56
CA ASN A 181 -12.14 -2.35 -18.46
C ASN A 181 -12.29 -3.69 -17.75
N TRP A 182 -13.49 -4.01 -17.29
CA TRP A 182 -13.74 -5.24 -16.52
C TRP A 182 -13.66 -6.53 -17.34
N HIS A 183 -13.64 -6.44 -18.67
CA HIS A 183 -13.39 -7.57 -19.57
C HIS A 183 -11.90 -7.90 -19.74
N ALA A 184 -11.00 -7.03 -19.26
CA ALA A 184 -9.57 -7.32 -19.29
C ALA A 184 -9.24 -8.51 -18.37
N PRO A 185 -8.18 -9.29 -18.67
CA PRO A 185 -7.76 -10.41 -17.82
C PRO A 185 -7.51 -10.02 -16.36
N TRP A 186 -7.03 -8.80 -16.13
CA TRP A 186 -7.01 -8.14 -14.82
C TRP A 186 -7.91 -6.90 -14.88
N PRO A 187 -9.05 -6.89 -14.16
CA PRO A 187 -10.05 -5.84 -14.35
C PRO A 187 -9.67 -4.52 -13.67
N TRP A 188 -8.79 -4.53 -12.67
CA TRP A 188 -8.51 -3.34 -11.85
C TRP A 188 -7.52 -2.40 -12.54
N THR A 189 -7.86 -1.11 -12.57
CA THR A 189 -6.97 -0.08 -13.09
C THR A 189 -6.08 0.46 -11.98
N ARG A 190 -4.83 0.81 -12.32
CA ARG A 190 -3.89 1.51 -11.46
C ARG A 190 -4.03 3.01 -11.69
N PHE A 191 -4.06 3.81 -10.63
CA PHE A 191 -4.10 5.26 -10.70
C PHE A 191 -3.40 5.92 -9.51
N THR A 192 -3.08 7.21 -9.66
CA THR A 192 -2.50 8.04 -8.59
C THR A 192 -3.56 8.96 -8.02
N ALA A 193 -3.95 8.72 -6.76
CA ALA A 193 -4.78 9.60 -5.96
C ALA A 193 -3.90 10.66 -5.28
N THR A 194 -3.78 11.84 -5.89
CA THR A 194 -2.82 12.87 -5.43
C THR A 194 -3.25 13.56 -4.13
N GLU A 195 -4.44 13.26 -3.62
CA GLU A 195 -4.95 13.64 -2.30
C GLU A 195 -4.98 12.47 -1.29
N ASN A 196 -4.33 11.32 -1.57
CA ASN A 196 -4.22 10.16 -0.67
C ASN A 196 -5.53 9.41 -0.37
N TRP A 197 -6.61 9.67 -1.13
CA TRP A 197 -7.89 8.98 -0.96
C TRP A 197 -8.58 8.67 -2.29
N ALA A 198 -9.42 7.64 -2.27
CA ALA A 198 -10.36 7.30 -3.32
C ALA A 198 -11.70 6.86 -2.69
N ALA A 199 -12.80 6.99 -3.43
CA ALA A 199 -14.13 6.65 -2.93
C ALA A 199 -14.96 5.89 -3.96
N LEU A 200 -15.75 4.94 -3.49
CA LEU A 200 -16.77 4.22 -4.26
C LEU A 200 -18.13 4.80 -3.87
N VAL A 201 -18.78 5.51 -4.80
CA VAL A 201 -20.05 6.20 -4.55
C VAL A 201 -21.13 5.85 -5.57
N GLY A 202 -22.39 6.03 -5.16
CA GLY A 202 -23.54 5.91 -6.05
C GLY A 202 -23.76 7.15 -6.92
N ASP A 203 -24.84 7.14 -7.70
CA ASP A 203 -25.22 8.26 -8.57
C ASP A 203 -25.52 9.55 -7.79
N ASP A 204 -26.00 9.41 -6.56
CA ASP A 204 -26.26 10.50 -5.63
C ASP A 204 -25.00 11.04 -4.92
N GLY A 205 -23.83 10.49 -5.23
CA GLY A 205 -22.55 10.91 -4.65
C GLY A 205 -22.33 10.48 -3.20
N TRP A 206 -23.13 9.53 -2.70
CA TRP A 206 -22.95 8.95 -1.36
C TRP A 206 -22.31 7.56 -1.45
N GLY A 207 -21.43 7.21 -0.52
CA GLY A 207 -20.80 5.89 -0.49
C GLY A 207 -19.68 5.75 0.54
N LEU A 208 -18.64 5.01 0.18
CA LEU A 208 -17.50 4.66 1.04
C LEU A 208 -16.21 5.26 0.48
N GLY A 209 -15.53 6.05 1.30
CA GLY A 209 -14.19 6.55 1.02
C GLY A 209 -13.11 5.77 1.76
N VAL A 210 -11.92 5.69 1.14
CA VAL A 210 -10.72 5.03 1.66
C VAL A 210 -9.57 6.04 1.62
N PHE A 211 -8.96 6.31 2.77
CA PHE A 211 -7.83 7.21 2.92
C PHE A 211 -6.63 6.47 3.53
N LYS A 212 -5.46 6.67 2.90
CA LYS A 212 -4.19 6.16 3.40
C LYS A 212 -3.11 7.24 3.24
N GLU A 213 -2.68 7.80 4.37
CA GLU A 213 -1.82 9.00 4.45
C GLU A 213 -0.50 8.86 3.67
N ASP A 214 0.10 7.68 3.69
CA ASP A 214 1.47 7.40 3.29
C ASP A 214 1.61 6.81 1.87
N THR A 215 0.52 6.66 1.11
CA THR A 215 0.56 6.27 -0.31
C THR A 215 -0.40 7.09 -1.17
N THR A 216 -0.04 7.22 -2.45
CA THR A 216 -0.90 7.81 -3.48
C THR A 216 -1.23 6.82 -4.59
N GLU A 217 -0.68 5.60 -4.57
CA GLU A 217 -1.04 4.56 -5.52
C GLU A 217 -2.29 3.81 -5.07
N PHE A 218 -3.28 3.74 -5.95
CA PHE A 218 -4.51 2.98 -5.72
C PHE A 218 -4.81 2.11 -6.93
N HIS A 219 -5.32 0.91 -6.67
CA HIS A 219 -5.91 0.05 -7.69
C HIS A 219 -7.42 0.01 -7.46
N GLY A 220 -8.22 -0.02 -8.52
CA GLY A 220 -9.67 0.04 -8.36
C GLY A 220 -10.47 -0.16 -9.65
N GLY A 221 -11.78 -0.25 -9.50
CA GLY A 221 -12.72 -0.27 -10.60
C GLY A 221 -14.01 -1.02 -10.29
N ILE A 222 -14.73 -1.40 -11.33
CA ILE A 222 -15.93 -2.24 -11.27
C ILE A 222 -15.69 -3.60 -11.92
N HIS A 223 -16.40 -4.62 -11.46
CA HIS A 223 -16.50 -5.91 -12.13
C HIS A 223 -17.97 -6.25 -12.42
N GLY A 224 -18.26 -6.52 -13.69
CA GLY A 224 -19.62 -6.68 -14.20
C GLY A 224 -20.37 -5.36 -14.38
N ASP A 225 -21.55 -5.46 -15.02
CA ASP A 225 -22.41 -4.33 -15.38
C ASP A 225 -23.68 -4.22 -14.50
N GLY A 226 -23.92 -5.21 -13.62
CA GLY A 226 -24.98 -5.14 -12.63
C GLY A 226 -24.84 -3.94 -11.68
N ARG A 227 -25.98 -3.45 -11.17
CA ARG A 227 -26.07 -2.39 -10.15
C ARG A 227 -26.92 -2.87 -8.99
N SER A 228 -26.37 -3.80 -8.21
CA SER A 228 -27.09 -4.45 -7.13
C SER A 228 -26.67 -3.90 -5.77
N SER A 229 -27.64 -3.66 -4.90
CA SER A 229 -27.43 -3.45 -3.47
C SER A 229 -27.35 -4.76 -2.68
N ASN A 230 -27.53 -5.92 -3.34
CA ASN A 230 -27.37 -7.22 -2.70
C ASN A 230 -25.88 -7.48 -2.41
N PRO A 231 -25.47 -7.64 -1.13
CA PRO A 231 -24.09 -7.99 -0.75
C PRO A 231 -23.58 -9.27 -1.41
N LYS A 232 -24.46 -10.18 -1.84
CA LYS A 232 -24.08 -11.45 -2.47
C LYS A 232 -24.07 -11.42 -4.00
N ALA A 233 -24.26 -10.26 -4.63
CA ALA A 233 -24.26 -10.13 -6.08
C ALA A 233 -22.88 -10.35 -6.69
N GLY A 234 -22.84 -10.97 -7.89
CA GLY A 234 -21.60 -11.20 -8.64
C GLY A 234 -20.93 -9.91 -9.13
N SER A 235 -21.69 -8.85 -9.42
CA SER A 235 -21.12 -7.54 -9.74
C SER A 235 -20.69 -6.78 -8.49
N THR A 236 -19.52 -6.17 -8.53
CA THR A 236 -18.89 -5.50 -7.38
C THR A 236 -18.12 -4.25 -7.80
N ALA A 237 -17.85 -3.37 -6.84
CA ALA A 237 -16.89 -2.28 -6.98
C ALA A 237 -15.73 -2.50 -6.01
N TYR A 238 -14.53 -2.09 -6.41
CA TYR A 238 -13.29 -2.39 -5.70
C TYR A 238 -12.37 -1.17 -5.66
N VAL A 239 -11.71 -0.99 -4.53
CA VAL A 239 -10.59 -0.06 -4.39
C VAL A 239 -9.61 -0.59 -3.34
N ALA A 240 -8.31 -0.42 -3.55
CA ALA A 240 -7.28 -0.68 -2.57
C ALA A 240 -6.18 0.38 -2.68
N PRO A 241 -5.74 0.98 -1.57
CA PRO A 241 -4.47 1.68 -1.57
C PRO A 241 -3.33 0.66 -1.60
N ILE A 242 -2.24 1.00 -2.28
CA ILE A 242 -1.14 0.08 -2.58
C ILE A 242 0.18 0.64 -2.07
N HIS A 243 0.99 -0.22 -1.46
CA HIS A 243 2.44 -0.06 -1.42
C HIS A 243 3.10 -1.23 -2.15
N ARG A 244 4.25 -0.97 -2.78
CA ARG A 244 5.13 -2.05 -3.21
C ARG A 244 6.08 -2.38 -2.08
N GLU A 245 6.27 -3.67 -1.81
CA GLU A 245 7.09 -4.10 -0.68
C GLU A 245 7.91 -5.34 -1.03
N ASN A 246 9.18 -5.36 -0.60
CA ASN A 246 9.98 -6.59 -0.52
C ASN A 246 9.50 -7.36 0.71
N PHE A 247 8.49 -8.23 0.52
CA PHE A 247 7.80 -8.91 1.60
C PHE A 247 8.63 -10.09 2.13
N ASP A 248 9.54 -9.79 3.05
CA ASP A 248 10.48 -10.75 3.62
C ASP A 248 9.82 -11.84 4.46
N HIS A 249 10.52 -12.96 4.56
CA HIS A 249 10.06 -14.15 5.27
C HIS A 249 9.62 -13.90 6.72
N ASN A 250 10.23 -12.93 7.41
CA ASN A 250 10.01 -12.59 8.82
C ASN A 250 9.50 -11.15 9.04
N ILE A 251 8.95 -10.50 8.02
CA ILE A 251 8.47 -9.11 8.15
C ILE A 251 7.33 -9.00 9.17
N VAL A 252 7.40 -7.97 10.03
CA VAL A 252 6.26 -7.45 10.79
C VAL A 252 5.76 -6.22 10.05
N TYR A 253 4.68 -6.39 9.31
CA TYR A 253 4.18 -5.40 8.36
C TYR A 253 2.94 -4.70 8.93
N ASP A 254 3.17 -3.50 9.47
CA ASP A 254 2.14 -2.63 10.04
C ASP A 254 1.65 -1.62 9.00
N HIS A 255 0.34 -1.39 8.93
CA HIS A 255 -0.24 -0.27 8.18
C HIS A 255 -1.56 0.19 8.77
N GLU A 256 -1.92 1.43 8.45
CA GLU A 256 -3.19 2.03 8.85
C GLU A 256 -3.99 2.50 7.64
N THR A 257 -5.31 2.52 7.80
CA THR A 257 -6.26 3.04 6.81
C THR A 257 -7.46 3.61 7.53
N THR A 258 -7.92 4.77 7.07
CA THR A 258 -9.16 5.37 7.55
C THR A 258 -10.22 5.23 6.48
N LEU A 259 -11.38 4.73 6.89
CA LEU A 259 -12.57 4.68 6.05
C LEU A 259 -13.57 5.72 6.53
N MET A 260 -14.42 6.17 5.63
CA MET A 260 -15.55 7.04 6.00
C MET A 260 -16.73 6.74 5.10
N VAL A 261 -17.92 6.70 5.69
CA VAL A 261 -19.18 6.56 4.96
C VAL A 261 -19.85 7.93 4.90
N GLY A 262 -20.26 8.39 3.70
CA GLY A 262 -20.86 9.72 3.57
C GLY A 262 -20.96 10.24 2.15
N ARG A 263 -21.24 11.54 2.02
CA ARG A 263 -21.25 12.26 0.74
C ARG A 263 -19.82 12.53 0.29
N LEU A 264 -19.59 12.46 -1.03
CA LEU A 264 -18.27 12.64 -1.65
C LEU A 264 -17.59 13.97 -1.27
N GLU A 265 -18.36 15.04 -1.12
CA GLU A 265 -17.84 16.35 -0.69
C GLU A 265 -17.32 16.33 0.75
N ASP A 266 -18.05 15.68 1.66
CA ASP A 266 -17.65 15.54 3.07
C ASP A 266 -16.44 14.61 3.21
N LEU A 267 -16.42 13.51 2.44
CA LEU A 267 -15.29 12.58 2.38
C LEU A 267 -14.00 13.32 2.01
N ARG A 268 -14.03 14.08 0.92
CA ARG A 268 -12.87 14.88 0.47
C ARG A 268 -12.46 15.90 1.51
N LEU A 269 -13.41 16.64 2.09
CA LEU A 269 -13.12 17.65 3.10
C LEU A 269 -12.41 17.03 4.32
N ARG A 270 -12.93 15.90 4.83
CA ARG A 270 -12.37 15.21 5.99
C ARG A 270 -11.00 14.63 5.69
N PHE A 271 -10.84 13.87 4.62
CA PHE A 271 -9.55 13.26 4.28
C PHE A 271 -8.48 14.30 3.95
N ASN A 272 -8.82 15.40 3.27
CA ASN A 272 -7.87 16.50 3.03
C ASN A 272 -7.48 17.26 4.31
N GLY A 273 -8.30 17.16 5.36
CA GLY A 273 -8.00 17.64 6.71
C GLY A 273 -7.03 16.71 7.46
N LEU A 274 -7.10 15.39 7.20
CA LEU A 274 -6.20 14.39 7.79
C LEU A 274 -4.85 14.31 7.07
N ALA A 275 -4.80 14.64 5.77
CA ALA A 275 -3.60 14.49 4.95
C ALA A 275 -2.44 15.37 5.40
N ARG A 276 -1.26 14.75 5.54
CA ARG A 276 0.02 15.44 5.74
C ARG A 276 0.44 16.18 4.48
N LYS A 277 0.81 17.45 4.65
CA LYS A 277 1.22 18.36 3.56
C LYS A 277 2.69 18.77 3.64
N SER A 278 3.43 18.19 4.59
CA SER A 278 4.87 18.37 4.68
C SER A 278 5.59 17.48 3.67
N PRO A 279 6.79 17.87 3.20
CA PRO A 279 7.63 16.99 2.41
C PRO A 279 7.88 15.63 3.10
N PRO A 280 8.01 14.54 2.31
CA PRO A 280 8.30 13.21 2.85
C PRO A 280 9.65 13.14 3.59
N ALA A 281 9.68 12.34 4.66
CA ALA A 281 10.89 12.01 5.39
C ALA A 281 10.82 10.56 5.88
N TRP A 282 11.93 9.84 5.72
CA TRP A 282 12.06 8.42 6.04
C TRP A 282 13.24 8.21 7.00
N GLN A 283 13.02 7.38 8.03
CA GLN A 283 14.01 7.01 9.03
C GLN A 283 14.08 5.49 9.15
N PHE A 284 15.21 4.90 8.79
CA PHE A 284 15.36 3.45 8.68
C PHE A 284 15.80 2.82 10.00
N THR A 285 15.02 3.05 11.06
CA THR A 285 15.34 2.60 12.42
C THR A 285 15.04 1.11 12.59
N THR A 286 13.85 0.67 12.20
CA THR A 286 13.37 -0.71 12.38
C THR A 286 12.91 -1.37 11.08
N ASN A 287 12.56 -0.57 10.07
CA ASN A 287 12.09 -1.06 8.77
C ASN A 287 12.48 -0.14 7.59
N ARG A 288 12.16 -0.58 6.37
CA ARG A 288 12.48 0.14 5.12
C ARG A 288 11.49 1.27 4.78
N GLN A 289 10.42 1.46 5.57
CA GLN A 289 9.34 2.42 5.26
C GLN A 289 8.88 2.37 3.79
N HIS A 290 8.64 1.16 3.28
CA HIS A 290 8.21 0.88 1.90
C HIS A 290 9.21 1.26 0.81
N TRP A 291 10.46 1.58 1.16
CA TRP A 291 11.54 1.58 0.18
C TRP A 291 11.83 0.15 -0.26
N THR A 292 11.84 -0.05 -1.57
CA THR A 292 12.09 -1.35 -2.19
C THR A 292 13.52 -1.46 -2.70
N LEU A 293 14.07 -2.66 -2.62
CA LEU A 293 15.41 -3.00 -3.03
C LEU A 293 15.39 -3.84 -4.31
N HIS A 294 16.23 -3.44 -5.26
CA HIS A 294 16.45 -4.15 -6.52
C HIS A 294 17.95 -4.38 -6.70
N HIS A 295 18.31 -5.57 -7.20
CA HIS A 295 19.69 -5.93 -7.57
C HIS A 295 20.72 -5.83 -6.43
N ALA A 296 20.27 -5.90 -5.19
CA ALA A 296 21.10 -5.93 -3.99
C ALA A 296 20.42 -6.76 -2.90
N GLN A 297 21.16 -7.00 -1.82
CA GLN A 297 20.66 -7.65 -0.61
C GLN A 297 20.83 -6.71 0.57
N ASP A 298 20.12 -6.98 1.65
CA ASP A 298 20.35 -6.32 2.93
C ASP A 298 20.33 -7.35 4.07
N GLU A 299 20.46 -6.86 5.30
CA GLU A 299 20.55 -7.71 6.50
C GLU A 299 19.18 -8.28 6.96
N GLY A 300 18.09 -7.98 6.26
CA GLY A 300 16.73 -8.38 6.63
C GLY A 300 16.17 -7.61 7.83
N PHE A 301 15.08 -8.13 8.41
CA PHE A 301 14.40 -7.51 9.55
C PHE A 301 14.71 -8.18 10.90
N PRO A 302 14.58 -7.43 12.01
CA PRO A 302 14.38 -5.98 12.07
C PRO A 302 15.68 -5.22 11.76
N LEU A 303 15.54 -4.01 11.18
CA LEU A 303 16.70 -3.13 11.00
C LEU A 303 17.27 -2.71 12.36
N GLN A 304 18.56 -2.37 12.38
CA GLN A 304 19.30 -2.00 13.59
C GLN A 304 19.77 -0.55 13.52
N GLY A 305 18.80 0.39 13.48
CA GLY A 305 19.06 1.83 13.45
C GLY A 305 19.48 2.40 12.10
N GLU A 306 19.74 1.54 11.11
CA GLU A 306 20.09 1.91 9.74
C GLU A 306 19.75 0.77 8.77
N TRP A 307 19.47 1.10 7.52
CA TRP A 307 19.29 0.14 6.44
C TRP A 307 20.64 -0.18 5.80
N ARG A 308 21.16 -1.39 6.05
CA ARG A 308 22.45 -1.85 5.51
C ARG A 308 22.27 -2.65 4.25
N VAL A 309 22.62 -2.06 3.12
CA VAL A 309 22.54 -2.67 1.79
C VAL A 309 23.92 -3.15 1.34
N VAL A 310 23.97 -4.38 0.85
CA VAL A 310 25.15 -5.03 0.27
C VAL A 310 24.96 -5.14 -1.25
N PHE A 311 25.94 -4.62 -1.99
CA PHE A 311 25.89 -4.57 -3.45
C PHE A 311 26.20 -5.93 -4.07
N GLY A 312 25.42 -6.28 -5.10
CA GLY A 312 25.62 -7.47 -5.90
C GLY A 312 26.45 -7.21 -7.16
N VAL A 313 26.34 -8.14 -8.11
CA VAL A 313 26.97 -8.07 -9.44
C VAL A 313 26.26 -7.13 -10.42
N GLN A 314 25.04 -6.73 -10.09
CA GLN A 314 24.24 -5.78 -10.85
C GLN A 314 24.15 -4.45 -10.10
N LYS A 315 23.81 -3.38 -10.82
CA LYS A 315 23.70 -2.04 -10.25
C LYS A 315 22.51 -2.00 -9.27
N PRO A 316 22.74 -1.70 -7.97
CA PRO A 316 21.66 -1.61 -6.98
C PRO A 316 20.75 -0.42 -7.28
N ARG A 317 19.46 -0.61 -7.03
CA ARG A 317 18.45 0.45 -7.15
C ARG A 317 17.51 0.37 -5.95
N LEU A 318 17.38 1.49 -5.24
CA LEU A 318 16.47 1.67 -4.12
C LEU A 318 15.34 2.59 -4.59
N GLU A 319 14.10 2.14 -4.50
CA GLU A 319 12.93 2.89 -4.99
C GLU A 319 12.01 3.20 -3.81
N GLY A 320 11.74 4.48 -3.56
CA GLY A 320 10.87 4.94 -2.49
C GLY A 320 9.39 4.71 -2.77
N PRO A 321 8.52 4.84 -1.75
CA PRO A 321 7.08 4.65 -1.91
C PRO A 321 6.45 5.72 -2.81
N ALA A 322 5.30 5.37 -3.39
CA ALA A 322 4.50 6.30 -4.19
C ALA A 322 3.86 7.37 -3.31
N GLN A 323 4.43 8.58 -3.32
CA GLN A 323 3.93 9.74 -2.56
C GLN A 323 3.95 10.98 -3.44
N CYS A 324 3.07 11.93 -3.16
CA CYS A 324 2.99 13.18 -3.92
C CYS A 324 3.54 14.37 -3.12
N TRP A 325 4.42 15.15 -3.73
CA TRP A 325 4.85 16.44 -3.19
C TRP A 325 5.14 17.44 -4.30
N ARG A 326 5.10 18.72 -3.95
CA ARG A 326 5.46 19.82 -4.83
C ARG A 326 6.97 19.99 -4.87
N ALA A 327 7.54 20.05 -6.07
CA ALA A 327 8.96 20.30 -6.26
C ALA A 327 9.42 21.58 -5.52
N GLU A 328 8.63 22.65 -5.58
CA GLU A 328 8.90 23.94 -4.95
C GLU A 328 8.87 23.89 -3.41
N GLN A 329 8.22 22.90 -2.81
CA GLN A 329 8.17 22.70 -1.35
C GLN A 329 9.30 21.80 -0.84
N ALA A 330 10.05 21.16 -1.73
CA ALA A 330 10.96 20.06 -1.44
C ALA A 330 12.21 20.11 -2.35
N GLY A 331 12.88 21.26 -2.44
CA GLY A 331 13.99 21.50 -3.35
C GLY A 331 15.28 20.72 -3.03
N THR A 332 15.42 20.15 -1.85
CA THR A 332 16.65 19.48 -1.40
C THR A 332 16.36 18.13 -0.76
N VAL A 333 17.19 17.13 -1.05
CA VAL A 333 17.23 15.85 -0.32
C VAL A 333 18.41 15.86 0.65
N LEU A 334 18.13 15.53 1.91
CA LEU A 334 19.12 15.22 2.94
C LEU A 334 19.23 13.70 3.06
N LEU A 335 20.43 13.17 2.85
CA LEU A 335 20.74 11.75 3.02
C LEU A 335 21.73 11.61 4.17
N GLU A 336 21.36 10.88 5.23
CA GLU A 336 22.33 10.48 6.26
C GLU A 336 22.76 9.04 5.97
N LEU A 337 23.99 8.86 5.49
CA LEU A 337 24.49 7.54 5.09
C LEU A 337 25.99 7.37 5.30
N ARG A 338 26.42 6.10 5.34
CA ARG A 338 27.81 5.65 5.33
C ARG A 338 28.05 4.78 4.11
N HIS A 339 29.11 5.06 3.35
CA HIS A 339 29.52 4.25 2.20
C HIS A 339 30.83 3.50 2.50
N GLN A 340 30.82 2.18 2.38
CA GLN A 340 31.97 1.31 2.56
C GLN A 340 32.26 0.58 1.25
N GLY A 341 33.17 1.13 0.46
CA GLY A 341 33.47 0.67 -0.89
C GLY A 341 34.56 1.50 -1.53
N LYS A 342 34.72 1.39 -2.85
CA LYS A 342 35.57 2.33 -3.60
C LYS A 342 34.81 3.64 -3.79
N PRO A 343 35.49 4.79 -3.91
CA PRO A 343 34.83 6.03 -4.31
C PRO A 343 33.92 5.80 -5.51
N SER A 344 32.72 6.35 -5.46
CA SER A 344 31.69 6.11 -6.47
C SER A 344 30.88 7.37 -6.69
N ARG A 345 30.10 7.37 -7.75
CA ARG A 345 29.09 8.39 -8.01
C ARG A 345 27.73 7.78 -7.78
N ALA A 346 26.88 8.45 -7.02
CA ALA A 346 25.50 8.06 -6.83
C ALA A 346 24.56 8.96 -7.62
N ARG A 347 23.35 8.45 -7.85
CA ARG A 347 22.29 9.15 -8.57
C ARG A 347 21.01 9.16 -7.76
N LEU A 348 20.42 10.34 -7.63
CA LEU A 348 19.03 10.51 -7.23
C LEU A 348 18.20 10.88 -8.45
N SER A 349 17.11 10.16 -8.69
CA SER A 349 16.17 10.40 -9.78
C SER A 349 14.75 10.52 -9.24
N TRP A 350 13.86 11.19 -9.97
CA TRP A 350 12.46 11.38 -9.56
C TRP A 350 11.48 11.18 -10.72
N LYS A 351 10.25 10.78 -10.38
CA LYS A 351 9.13 10.69 -11.31
C LYS A 351 8.18 11.86 -11.09
N ARG A 352 7.57 12.37 -12.16
CA ARG A 352 6.45 13.31 -12.08
C ARG A 352 5.13 12.59 -12.30
N LEU A 353 4.03 13.27 -11.99
CA LEU A 353 2.71 12.74 -12.27
C LEU A 353 2.55 12.40 -13.76
N GLY A 354 2.03 11.20 -14.04
CA GLY A 354 1.82 10.69 -15.40
C GLY A 354 3.03 9.98 -16.01
N GLU A 355 4.19 9.95 -15.34
CA GLU A 355 5.37 9.23 -15.81
C GLU A 355 5.47 7.84 -15.17
N GLU A 356 5.67 6.81 -15.99
CA GLU A 356 5.93 5.45 -15.49
C GLU A 356 7.36 5.30 -14.98
N GLU A 357 8.31 5.97 -15.64
CA GLU A 357 9.73 6.01 -15.31
C GLU A 357 10.28 7.44 -15.41
N ALA A 358 11.38 7.71 -14.69
CA ALA A 358 12.04 9.01 -14.75
C ALA A 358 12.59 9.29 -16.16
N ALA A 359 12.20 10.40 -16.78
CA ALA A 359 12.74 10.85 -18.06
C ALA A 359 13.97 11.76 -17.86
N ALA A 360 14.86 11.84 -18.84
CA ALA A 360 15.99 12.78 -18.76
C ALA A 360 15.51 14.23 -18.93
N PRO A 361 16.01 15.24 -18.17
CA PRO A 361 17.06 15.18 -17.14
C PRO A 361 16.50 15.15 -15.68
N GLN A 362 15.71 14.16 -15.30
CA GLN A 362 15.15 14.01 -13.94
C GLN A 362 16.08 13.26 -12.98
N HIS A 363 17.33 13.70 -12.89
CA HIS A 363 18.28 13.17 -11.92
C HIS A 363 19.33 14.21 -11.51
N ILE A 364 19.94 13.98 -10.35
CA ILE A 364 21.17 14.63 -9.90
C ILE A 364 22.17 13.53 -9.54
N ASP A 365 23.39 13.68 -10.07
CA ASP A 365 24.51 12.83 -9.71
C ASP A 365 25.42 13.55 -8.70
N PHE A 366 25.93 12.82 -7.71
CA PHE A 366 26.83 13.35 -6.68
C PHE A 366 27.85 12.31 -6.25
N ASP A 367 28.98 12.77 -5.72
CA ASP A 367 30.06 11.89 -5.31
C ASP A 367 29.79 11.27 -3.93
N LEU A 368 30.02 9.96 -3.82
CA LEU A 368 30.02 9.21 -2.57
C LEU A 368 31.44 8.83 -2.17
N ALA A 369 31.96 9.54 -1.18
CA ALA A 369 33.25 9.23 -0.58
C ALA A 369 33.11 8.07 0.42
N PRO A 370 34.05 7.09 0.41
CA PRO A 370 34.10 6.07 1.44
C PRO A 370 34.32 6.70 2.82
N THR A 371 33.67 6.15 3.85
CA THR A 371 33.78 6.66 5.22
C THR A 371 33.36 5.62 6.25
N ASP A 372 33.97 5.65 7.43
CA ASP A 372 33.61 4.76 8.54
C ASP A 372 32.45 5.29 9.40
N THR A 373 32.12 6.57 9.27
CA THR A 373 31.03 7.24 9.99
C THR A 373 29.93 7.70 9.04
N ALA A 374 28.70 7.82 9.54
CA ALA A 374 27.61 8.39 8.75
C ALA A 374 27.91 9.87 8.46
N LYS A 375 27.62 10.30 7.23
CA LYS A 375 27.72 11.69 6.76
C LYS A 375 26.38 12.14 6.22
N GLU A 376 26.08 13.42 6.40
CA GLU A 376 24.97 14.08 5.71
C GLU A 376 25.42 14.50 4.30
N TYR A 377 24.70 14.04 3.28
CA TYR A 377 24.81 14.53 1.91
C TYR A 377 23.59 15.41 1.62
N ARG A 378 23.84 16.59 1.05
CA ARG A 378 22.81 17.54 0.64
C ARG A 378 22.76 17.57 -0.88
N VAL A 379 21.64 17.14 -1.46
CA VAL A 379 21.46 17.06 -2.91
C VAL A 379 20.40 18.07 -3.33
N ASP A 380 20.81 19.10 -4.05
CA ASP A 380 19.92 20.16 -4.56
C ASP A 380 19.20 19.70 -5.83
N LEU A 381 17.97 19.22 -5.67
CA LEU A 381 17.13 18.80 -6.80
C LEU A 381 16.68 20.00 -7.63
N SER A 382 16.50 21.16 -7.01
CA SER A 382 16.04 22.39 -7.68
C SER A 382 17.04 22.93 -8.70
N SER A 383 18.30 22.51 -8.61
CA SER A 383 19.33 22.78 -9.63
C SER A 383 19.02 22.14 -11.00
N SER A 384 18.20 21.08 -11.04
CA SER A 384 17.77 20.48 -12.30
C SER A 384 16.52 21.18 -12.84
N PRO A 385 16.50 21.60 -14.12
CA PRO A 385 15.28 22.10 -14.75
C PRO A 385 14.17 21.02 -14.86
N GLY A 386 14.53 19.75 -14.70
CA GLY A 386 13.60 18.63 -14.64
C GLY A 386 12.85 18.50 -13.32
N TYR A 387 13.28 19.19 -12.25
CA TYR A 387 12.63 19.13 -10.94
C TYR A 387 11.55 20.21 -10.82
N ARG A 388 10.34 19.88 -11.27
CA ARG A 388 9.20 20.81 -11.29
C ARG A 388 7.86 20.07 -11.22
N GLY A 389 6.84 20.78 -10.78
CA GLY A 389 5.47 20.26 -10.75
C GLY A 389 5.25 19.28 -9.60
N LEU A 390 4.35 18.33 -9.80
CA LEU A 390 4.04 17.30 -8.81
C LEU A 390 4.97 16.09 -9.01
N ILE A 391 5.77 15.81 -7.99
CA ILE A 391 6.67 14.67 -7.93
C ILE A 391 5.93 13.49 -7.28
N THR A 392 6.10 12.29 -7.81
CA THR A 392 5.36 11.07 -7.41
C THR A 392 6.23 9.96 -6.86
N GLY A 393 7.56 10.10 -6.91
CA GLY A 393 8.48 9.09 -6.41
C GLY A 393 9.94 9.49 -6.53
N LEU A 394 10.77 8.86 -5.70
CA LEU A 394 12.22 9.05 -5.63
C LEU A 394 12.91 7.70 -5.86
N THR A 395 14.03 7.70 -6.57
CA THR A 395 14.89 6.53 -6.77
C THR A 395 16.32 6.90 -6.43
N PHE A 396 17.00 6.03 -5.69
CA PHE A 396 18.39 6.18 -5.31
C PHE A 396 19.22 5.01 -5.88
N GLU A 397 20.22 5.35 -6.70
CA GLU A 397 21.20 4.40 -7.21
C GLU A 397 22.55 4.73 -6.55
N PRO A 398 22.99 3.97 -5.54
CA PRO A 398 24.12 4.36 -4.70
C PRO A 398 25.48 4.21 -5.38
N ILE A 399 25.56 3.53 -6.53
CA ILE A 399 26.82 3.38 -7.28
C ILE A 399 26.56 3.48 -8.79
N ALA A 400 27.48 4.12 -9.51
CA ALA A 400 27.44 4.23 -10.96
C ALA A 400 27.80 2.92 -11.66
N GLU A 401 28.76 2.18 -11.09
CA GLU A 401 29.25 0.89 -11.58
C GLU A 401 29.07 -0.18 -10.50
N PRO A 402 28.75 -1.44 -10.87
CA PRO A 402 28.63 -2.54 -9.91
C PRO A 402 29.92 -2.74 -9.10
N GLN A 403 29.79 -2.77 -7.77
CA GLN A 403 30.88 -3.02 -6.83
C GLN A 403 30.50 -4.18 -5.89
N PRO A 404 30.58 -5.45 -6.34
CA PRO A 404 30.17 -6.59 -5.53
C PRO A 404 30.83 -6.60 -4.15
N GLY A 405 30.03 -6.75 -3.09
CA GLY A 405 30.49 -6.75 -1.71
C GLY A 405 30.69 -5.36 -1.09
N GLY A 406 30.64 -4.28 -1.88
CA GLY A 406 30.52 -2.92 -1.35
C GLY A 406 29.21 -2.75 -0.56
N ARG A 407 29.20 -1.79 0.37
CA ARG A 407 28.08 -1.60 1.29
C ARG A 407 27.70 -0.14 1.44
N ILE A 408 26.42 0.11 1.65
CA ILE A 408 25.92 1.40 2.09
C ILE A 408 24.98 1.20 3.29
N SER A 409 25.14 2.03 4.32
CA SER A 409 24.25 2.07 5.48
C SER A 409 23.51 3.39 5.46
N ILE A 410 22.19 3.36 5.35
CA ILE A 410 21.35 4.56 5.23
C ILE A 410 20.53 4.71 6.50
N ARG A 411 20.65 5.85 7.18
CA ARG A 411 19.87 6.15 8.40
C ARG A 411 18.59 6.90 8.07
N SER A 412 18.68 7.87 7.17
CA SER A 412 17.53 8.68 6.78
C SER A 412 17.64 9.22 5.36
N ILE A 413 16.46 9.47 4.77
CA ILE A 413 16.27 10.22 3.53
C ILE A 413 15.17 11.23 3.84
N SER A 414 15.42 12.52 3.70
CA SER A 414 14.43 13.56 3.99
C SER A 414 14.38 14.60 2.89
N LEU A 415 13.18 14.94 2.43
CA LEU A 415 12.94 16.07 1.56
C LEU A 415 12.73 17.33 2.41
N VAL A 416 13.36 18.43 2.03
CA VAL A 416 13.23 19.72 2.71
C VAL A 416 13.12 20.84 1.69
N ALA A 417 12.58 21.98 2.13
CA ALA A 417 12.57 23.20 1.32
C ALA A 417 14.02 23.56 0.91
N GLY A 418 14.18 24.07 -0.31
CA GLY A 418 15.46 24.61 -0.78
C GLY A 418 15.89 25.79 0.10
N ARG A 419 17.21 25.98 0.22
CA ARG A 419 17.75 27.17 0.90
C ARG A 419 17.73 28.39 -0.01
#